data_AF-A0A952L790-F1
#
_entry.id   AF-A0A952L790-F1
#
_cell.length_a   1.000
_cell.length_b   1.000
_cell.length_c   1.000
_cell.angle_alpha   90.00
_cell.angle_beta   90.00
_cell.angle_gamma   90.00
#
_symmetry.space_group_name_H-M   'P 1'
#
loop_
_entity.id
_entity.type
_entity.pdbx_description
1 polymer ?
#
loop_
_entity_poly.entity_id
_entity_poly.type
_entity_poly.pdbx_seq_one_letter_code
_entity_poly.pdbx_strand_id
1 'polypeptide(L)'
;MRRLLLTALLTVPFAAQAWGPDGHQTVATIAAGLIKGSPAEARVKALLGDITLPQAAVWADCAKGVSTSQHFSYPSPGSYAECAPLETPARIAEMADYVRRNTHQCTLGIGEDTCHKQTHYVDVALQRSRYLLGFTGTRTDDVVGAIQAAILVLQSKPAPAQPSFKSPREALLVLTHLVGDIHQPLHVGSIYLDAQGQRVDPDKKGGLDPATFTVGGNSIYVVSATPVVAAPVAPPQDDNDEPDGPVGAGHFGPLKLHAVWDGVPDKFKPKRVDAAWLAEARKVRPNQGDPIDWPARWATQSLDQAGLAFEGLKFSPKQGSHWTTSLPNGYSAKADAIKRQQLTAAGARLAFVLKAVFAD
;
A
#
# COMPACT_ATOMS: atom_id res chain seq x y z
N MET A 1 -28.22 40.36 23.20
CA MET A 1 -27.51 39.17 23.72
C MET A 1 -27.71 38.01 22.76
N ARG A 2 -26.62 37.48 22.19
CA ARG A 2 -26.36 36.06 21.84
C ARG A 2 -25.19 36.02 20.85
N ARG A 3 -23.98 35.84 21.38
CA ARG A 3 -22.80 35.46 20.60
C ARG A 3 -22.91 33.96 20.32
N LEU A 4 -23.05 33.57 19.06
CA LEU A 4 -22.92 32.18 18.64
C LEU A 4 -21.43 31.86 18.55
N LEU A 5 -20.93 31.05 19.49
CA LEU A 5 -19.62 30.43 19.44
C LEU A 5 -19.68 29.30 18.39
N LEU A 6 -19.05 29.49 17.23
CA LEU A 6 -18.79 28.40 16.30
C LEU A 6 -17.66 27.54 16.88
N THR A 7 -17.99 26.31 17.26
CA THR A 7 -17.01 25.28 17.60
C THR A 7 -16.45 24.73 16.29
N ALA A 8 -15.19 25.03 15.98
CA ALA A 8 -14.50 24.45 14.83
C ALA A 8 -14.20 22.97 15.12
N LEU A 9 -14.92 22.06 14.46
CA LEU A 9 -14.59 20.64 14.44
C LEU A 9 -13.41 20.45 13.46
N LEU A 10 -12.23 20.15 13.99
CA LEU A 10 -11.06 19.75 13.22
C LEU A 10 -11.32 18.37 12.60
N THR A 11 -11.75 18.34 11.34
CA THR A 11 -11.77 17.12 10.52
C THR A 11 -10.47 17.03 9.73
N VAL A 12 -9.68 16.00 10.02
CA VAL A 12 -8.42 15.69 9.32
C VAL A 12 -8.77 14.98 7.99
N PRO A 13 -8.25 15.43 6.83
CA PRO A 13 -8.50 14.79 5.54
C PRO A 13 -7.76 13.45 5.42
N PHE A 14 -8.41 12.47 4.81
CA PHE A 14 -7.85 11.17 4.44
C PHE A 14 -7.36 11.23 2.98
N ALA A 15 -6.07 10.93 2.75
CA ALA A 15 -5.56 10.64 1.42
C ALA A 15 -5.52 9.13 1.16
N ALA A 16 -5.80 8.74 -0.09
CA ALA A 16 -5.78 7.37 -0.56
C ALA A 16 -4.32 6.92 -0.77
N GLN A 17 -3.91 5.93 0.00
CA GLN A 17 -2.60 5.28 -0.03
C GLN A 17 -2.83 3.83 0.38
N ALA A 18 -2.24 2.90 -0.36
CA ALA A 18 -1.95 1.51 -0.02
C ALA A 18 -2.77 0.82 1.07
N TRP A 19 -2.25 0.09 2.08
CA TRP A 19 -3.00 0.28 3.33
C TRP A 19 -2.94 1.79 3.61
N GLY A 20 -4.03 2.41 4.03
CA GLY A 20 -3.92 3.78 4.51
C GLY A 20 -2.88 3.85 5.63
N PRO A 21 -2.39 5.03 6.02
CA PRO A 21 -1.39 5.16 7.09
C PRO A 21 -1.79 4.41 8.37
N ASP A 22 -3.07 4.43 8.72
CA ASP A 22 -3.64 3.67 9.83
C ASP A 22 -3.47 2.15 9.68
N GLY A 23 -3.64 1.60 8.48
CA GLY A 23 -3.47 0.16 8.21
C GLY A 23 -2.01 -0.26 8.34
N HIS A 24 -1.08 0.48 7.72
CA HIS A 24 0.36 0.23 7.88
C HIS A 24 0.83 0.30 9.33
N GLN A 25 0.45 1.36 10.03
CA GLN A 25 0.78 1.52 11.44
C GLN A 25 0.15 0.42 12.30
N THR A 26 -1.01 -0.11 11.92
CA THR A 26 -1.66 -1.22 12.64
C THR A 26 -0.89 -2.52 12.45
N VAL A 27 -0.51 -2.86 11.21
CA VAL A 27 0.35 -4.00 10.90
C VAL A 27 1.64 -3.95 11.74
N ALA A 28 2.31 -2.81 11.73
CA ALA A 28 3.54 -2.60 12.48
C ALA A 28 3.33 -2.58 14.00
N THR A 29 2.20 -2.09 14.50
CA THR A 29 1.86 -2.14 15.93
C THR A 29 1.67 -3.57 16.40
N ILE A 30 0.97 -4.40 15.63
CA ILE A 30 0.82 -5.82 15.90
C ILE A 30 2.21 -6.48 15.91
N ALA A 31 3.02 -6.24 14.88
CA ALA A 31 4.35 -6.83 14.78
C ALA A 31 5.25 -6.46 15.96
N ALA A 32 5.27 -5.18 16.35
CA ALA A 32 6.00 -4.67 17.51
C ALA A 32 5.58 -5.40 18.81
N GLY A 33 4.27 -5.61 19.01
CA GLY A 33 3.75 -6.37 20.15
C GLY A 33 4.16 -7.85 20.17
N LEU A 34 4.38 -8.45 18.99
CA LEU A 34 4.76 -9.86 18.84
C LEU A 34 6.26 -10.13 18.95
N ILE A 35 7.10 -9.12 18.67
CA ILE A 35 8.55 -9.21 18.84
C ILE A 35 9.03 -8.68 20.20
N LYS A 36 8.15 -8.05 21.00
CA LYS A 36 8.50 -7.48 22.30
C LYS A 36 9.28 -8.48 23.18
N GLY A 37 10.44 -8.07 23.69
CA GLY A 37 11.35 -8.85 24.52
C GLY A 37 12.26 -9.81 23.76
N SER A 38 12.23 -9.83 22.42
CA SER A 38 13.06 -10.72 21.60
C SER A 38 14.33 -10.02 21.05
N PRO A 39 15.35 -10.78 20.61
CA PRO A 39 16.51 -10.23 19.89
C PRO A 39 16.12 -9.41 18.65
N ALA A 40 15.05 -9.81 17.96
CA ALA A 40 14.53 -9.08 16.82
C ALA A 40 14.04 -7.66 17.21
N GLU A 41 13.44 -7.47 18.38
CA GLU A 41 13.08 -6.12 18.85
C GLU A 41 14.33 -5.26 19.07
N ALA A 42 15.37 -5.83 19.67
CA ALA A 42 16.63 -5.11 19.91
C ALA A 42 17.28 -4.69 18.59
N ARG A 43 17.31 -5.59 17.60
CA ARG A 43 17.89 -5.32 16.29
C ARG A 43 17.08 -4.28 15.49
N VAL A 44 15.75 -4.39 15.53
CA VAL A 44 14.85 -3.38 14.94
C VAL A 44 15.08 -2.00 15.57
N LYS A 45 15.13 -1.90 16.90
CA LYS A 45 15.41 -0.63 17.59
C LYS A 45 16.78 -0.06 17.22
N ALA A 46 17.80 -0.90 17.13
CA ALA A 46 19.14 -0.46 16.74
C ALA A 46 19.18 0.12 15.32
N LEU A 47 18.45 -0.48 14.37
CA LEU A 47 18.39 0.00 12.98
C LEU A 47 17.50 1.25 12.82
N LEU A 48 16.35 1.29 13.52
CA LEU A 48 15.39 2.39 13.43
C LEU A 48 15.79 3.62 14.26
N GLY A 49 16.62 3.45 15.29
CA GLY A 49 17.08 4.54 16.13
C GLY A 49 15.94 5.23 16.86
N ASP A 50 15.60 6.44 16.42
CA ASP A 50 14.65 7.34 17.07
C ASP A 50 13.23 7.28 16.50
N ILE A 51 12.95 6.41 15.52
CA ILE A 51 11.58 6.11 15.09
C ILE A 51 11.10 4.75 15.57
N THR A 52 9.79 4.68 15.79
CA THR A 52 9.09 3.45 16.13
C THR A 52 8.82 2.60 14.88
N LEU A 53 8.58 1.30 15.06
CA LEU A 53 8.20 0.42 13.94
C LEU A 53 6.90 0.89 13.22
N PRO A 54 5.86 1.39 13.92
CA PRO A 54 4.72 2.02 13.25
C PRO A 54 5.08 3.25 12.40
N GLN A 55 6.00 4.11 12.84
CA GLN A 55 6.48 5.23 12.01
C GLN A 55 7.28 4.74 10.80
N ALA A 56 8.09 3.68 10.95
CA ALA A 56 8.78 3.06 9.82
C ALA A 56 7.80 2.53 8.75
N ALA A 57 6.62 2.07 9.16
CA ALA A 57 5.62 1.47 8.28
C ALA A 57 5.01 2.43 7.25
N VAL A 58 5.13 3.75 7.44
CA VAL A 58 4.62 4.75 6.48
C VAL A 58 5.74 5.37 5.64
N TRP A 59 7.00 5.02 5.90
CA TRP A 59 8.16 5.69 5.30
C TRP A 59 8.20 5.57 3.77
N ALA A 60 7.84 4.42 3.21
CA ALA A 60 7.89 4.21 1.76
C ALA A 60 6.83 5.04 1.02
N ASP A 61 5.64 5.23 1.59
CA ASP A 61 4.64 6.16 1.06
C ASP A 61 5.06 7.61 1.21
N CYS A 62 5.64 7.99 2.36
CA CYS A 62 6.19 9.34 2.50
C CYS A 62 7.27 9.60 1.44
N ALA A 63 8.10 8.60 1.09
CA ALA A 63 9.10 8.74 0.04
C ALA A 63 8.50 9.05 -1.34
N LYS A 64 7.24 8.64 -1.63
CA LYS A 64 6.53 9.04 -2.86
C LYS A 64 6.31 10.54 -2.97
N GLY A 65 6.36 11.26 -1.85
CA GLY A 65 6.30 12.74 -1.81
C GLY A 65 7.57 13.43 -2.31
N VAL A 66 8.64 12.69 -2.61
CA VAL A 66 9.82 13.25 -3.28
C VAL A 66 9.51 13.48 -4.75
N SER A 67 9.61 14.74 -5.19
CA SER A 67 9.39 15.13 -6.58
C SER A 67 10.64 14.89 -7.44
N THR A 68 10.53 14.01 -8.42
CA THR A 68 11.62 13.71 -9.38
C THR A 68 11.84 14.86 -10.36
N SER A 69 10.78 15.59 -10.74
CA SER A 69 10.84 16.78 -11.60
C SER A 69 11.46 18.00 -10.91
N GLN A 70 11.33 18.10 -9.59
CA GLN A 70 11.92 19.17 -8.79
C GLN A 70 13.26 18.78 -8.16
N HIS A 71 14.12 18.10 -8.93
CA HIS A 71 15.47 17.72 -8.51
C HIS A 71 15.52 16.88 -7.23
N PHE A 72 14.55 15.98 -7.04
CA PHE A 72 14.40 15.15 -5.83
C PHE A 72 14.17 15.98 -4.55
N SER A 73 13.44 17.09 -4.66
CA SER A 73 12.98 17.87 -3.50
C SER A 73 11.77 17.20 -2.83
N TYR A 74 11.42 17.65 -1.63
CA TYR A 74 10.19 17.27 -0.93
C TYR A 74 9.33 18.53 -0.78
N PRO A 75 8.50 18.87 -1.78
CA PRO A 75 7.94 20.21 -1.93
C PRO A 75 6.83 20.54 -0.92
N SER A 76 6.28 19.54 -0.23
CA SER A 76 5.09 19.74 0.62
C SER A 76 5.19 19.01 1.96
N PRO A 77 6.18 19.36 2.82
CA PRO A 77 6.24 18.86 4.19
C PRO A 77 4.99 19.25 4.97
N GLY A 78 4.47 18.33 5.76
CA GLY A 78 3.29 18.52 6.60
C GLY A 78 1.95 18.25 5.92
N SER A 79 1.94 17.93 4.61
CA SER A 79 0.71 17.56 3.89
C SER A 79 0.05 16.30 4.46
N TYR A 80 0.84 15.40 5.03
CA TYR A 80 0.40 14.14 5.62
C TYR A 80 0.85 14.05 7.08
N ALA A 81 -0.11 13.96 8.00
CA ALA A 81 0.17 14.00 9.44
C ALA A 81 1.04 12.82 9.92
N GLU A 82 0.91 11.68 9.26
CA GLU A 82 1.70 10.47 9.46
C GLU A 82 3.16 10.61 9.03
N CYS A 83 3.44 11.47 8.03
CA CYS A 83 4.77 11.73 7.50
C CYS A 83 5.50 12.81 8.28
N ALA A 84 4.78 13.70 8.98
CA ALA A 84 5.37 14.78 9.76
C ALA A 84 6.53 14.34 10.69
N PRO A 85 6.48 13.20 11.40
CA PRO A 85 7.63 12.74 12.16
C PRO A 85 8.86 12.42 11.29
N LEU A 86 8.68 12.01 10.04
CA LEU A 86 9.72 11.62 9.08
C LEU A 86 10.25 12.79 8.23
N GLU A 87 9.71 13.99 8.38
CA GLU A 87 10.02 15.15 7.51
C GLU A 87 11.11 16.07 8.10
N THR A 88 12.08 15.52 8.83
CA THR A 88 13.28 16.28 9.22
C THR A 88 14.22 16.42 8.01
N PRO A 89 15.10 17.45 7.95
CA PRO A 89 16.02 17.61 6.82
C PRO A 89 16.85 16.37 6.51
N ALA A 90 17.33 15.66 7.54
CA ALA A 90 18.10 14.43 7.37
C ALA A 90 17.28 13.28 6.78
N ARG A 91 16.01 13.13 7.19
CA ARG A 91 15.12 12.06 6.71
C ARG A 91 14.52 12.37 5.34
N ILE A 92 14.26 13.63 5.03
CA ILE A 92 13.94 14.07 3.67
C ILE A 92 15.11 13.75 2.72
N ALA A 93 16.35 14.04 3.14
CA ALA A 93 17.53 13.66 2.36
C ALA A 93 17.67 12.13 2.22
N GLU A 94 17.32 11.36 3.26
CA GLU A 94 17.27 9.89 3.21
C GLU A 94 16.27 9.39 2.16
N MET A 95 15.03 9.91 2.16
CA MET A 95 13.99 9.59 1.19
C MET A 95 14.39 10.00 -0.23
N ALA A 96 14.91 11.22 -0.41
CA ALA A 96 15.34 11.72 -1.71
C ALA A 96 16.46 10.88 -2.33
N ASP A 97 17.41 10.43 -1.51
CA ASP A 97 18.46 9.52 -1.94
C ASP A 97 17.93 8.13 -2.33
N TYR A 98 17.00 7.57 -1.57
CA TYR A 98 16.32 6.32 -1.91
C TYR A 98 15.58 6.44 -3.25
N VAL A 99 14.78 7.48 -3.41
CA VAL A 99 14.02 7.71 -4.66
C VAL A 99 14.96 7.85 -5.83
N ARG A 100 16.03 8.66 -5.73
CA ARG A 100 17.02 8.82 -6.81
C ARG A 100 17.64 7.51 -7.29
N ARG A 101 17.92 6.57 -6.37
CA ARG A 101 18.48 5.25 -6.70
C ARG A 101 17.45 4.25 -7.24
N ASN A 102 16.16 4.57 -7.13
CA ASN A 102 15.02 3.72 -7.47
C ASN A 102 13.98 4.50 -8.29
N THR A 103 14.42 5.32 -9.26
CA THR A 103 13.51 6.07 -10.14
C THR A 103 13.39 5.42 -11.50
N HIS A 104 14.51 5.09 -12.15
CA HIS A 104 14.52 4.62 -13.55
C HIS A 104 15.43 3.41 -13.78
N GLN A 105 15.88 2.76 -12.71
CA GLN A 105 16.82 1.63 -12.75
C GLN A 105 16.13 0.29 -13.01
N CYS A 106 14.88 0.30 -13.48
CA CYS A 106 14.02 -0.84 -13.72
C CYS A 106 13.21 -0.66 -15.01
N THR A 107 12.47 -1.69 -15.41
CA THR A 107 11.45 -1.56 -16.44
C THR A 107 10.16 -1.02 -15.84
N LEU A 108 9.71 0.13 -16.32
CA LEU A 108 8.46 0.74 -15.85
C LEU A 108 7.24 -0.06 -16.35
N GLY A 109 6.29 -0.29 -15.44
CA GLY A 109 4.98 -0.84 -15.72
C GLY A 109 4.07 0.16 -16.44
N ILE A 110 2.90 -0.32 -16.87
CA ILE A 110 1.90 0.56 -17.49
C ILE A 110 1.34 1.52 -16.45
N GLY A 111 1.37 2.82 -16.75
CA GLY A 111 0.87 3.85 -15.84
C GLY A 111 1.82 4.18 -14.68
N GLU A 112 3.03 3.64 -14.69
CA GLU A 112 4.08 3.95 -13.71
C GLU A 112 5.06 4.99 -14.23
N ASP A 113 5.50 5.84 -13.32
CA ASP A 113 6.46 6.92 -13.59
C ASP A 113 7.85 6.64 -12.97
N THR A 114 7.90 5.81 -11.93
CA THR A 114 9.12 5.60 -11.13
C THR A 114 9.20 4.19 -10.53
N CYS A 115 10.41 3.62 -10.49
CA CYS A 115 10.64 2.25 -10.00
C CYS A 115 10.20 2.02 -8.55
N HIS A 116 10.38 3.00 -7.66
CA HIS A 116 10.02 2.84 -6.26
C HIS A 116 8.51 2.73 -6.05
N LYS A 117 7.68 3.45 -6.84
CA LYS A 117 6.20 3.39 -6.73
C LYS A 117 5.67 2.00 -7.10
N GLN A 118 6.23 1.37 -8.13
CA GLN A 118 5.84 0.03 -8.57
C GLN A 118 6.20 -1.10 -7.59
N THR A 119 7.08 -0.85 -6.61
CA THR A 119 7.39 -1.86 -5.58
C THR A 119 6.24 -2.10 -4.60
N HIS A 120 5.21 -1.25 -4.60
CA HIS A 120 4.11 -1.30 -3.66
C HIS A 120 3.03 -2.32 -4.02
N TYR A 121 3.03 -2.86 -5.23
CA TYR A 121 1.95 -3.71 -5.68
C TYR A 121 2.39 -4.71 -6.77
N VAL A 122 1.46 -5.59 -7.13
CA VAL A 122 1.48 -6.44 -8.31
C VAL A 122 0.03 -6.56 -8.80
N ASP A 123 -0.21 -6.47 -10.11
CA ASP A 123 -1.57 -6.54 -10.68
C ASP A 123 -1.87 -7.93 -11.28
N VAL A 124 -1.92 -8.97 -10.46
CA VAL A 124 -2.20 -10.32 -10.97
C VAL A 124 -3.69 -10.44 -11.32
N ALA A 125 -3.98 -10.84 -12.55
CA ALA A 125 -5.35 -11.06 -12.99
C ALA A 125 -6.09 -12.10 -12.11
N LEU A 126 -7.33 -11.80 -11.70
CA LEU A 126 -8.14 -12.68 -10.83
C LEU A 126 -8.42 -14.09 -11.41
N GLN A 127 -8.19 -14.28 -12.71
CA GLN A 127 -8.29 -15.57 -13.39
C GLN A 127 -7.11 -16.51 -13.06
N ARG A 128 -6.09 -16.05 -12.32
CA ARG A 128 -4.96 -16.87 -11.87
C ARG A 128 -5.22 -17.41 -10.47
N SER A 129 -4.72 -18.62 -10.22
CA SER A 129 -4.85 -19.29 -8.93
C SER A 129 -3.66 -19.05 -8.00
N ARG A 130 -2.65 -18.28 -8.43
CA ARG A 130 -1.42 -18.00 -7.68
C ARG A 130 -0.64 -16.85 -8.28
N TYR A 131 0.27 -16.29 -7.48
CA TYR A 131 1.36 -15.47 -7.99
C TYR A 131 2.39 -16.36 -8.71
N LEU A 132 2.80 -15.95 -9.91
CA LEU A 132 3.89 -16.57 -10.66
C LEU A 132 4.44 -15.56 -11.67
N LEU A 133 5.76 -15.40 -11.71
CA LEU A 133 6.43 -14.57 -12.72
C LEU A 133 6.05 -15.02 -14.14
N GLY A 134 5.82 -14.04 -15.01
CA GLY A 134 5.39 -14.25 -16.40
C GLY A 134 3.89 -14.08 -16.62
N PHE A 135 3.07 -14.01 -15.55
CA PHE A 135 1.71 -13.48 -15.65
C PHE A 135 1.75 -11.96 -15.83
N THR A 136 0.75 -11.42 -16.52
CA THR A 136 0.54 -9.98 -16.62
C THR A 136 0.54 -9.35 -15.23
N GLY A 137 1.22 -8.20 -15.11
CA GLY A 137 1.35 -7.47 -13.85
C GLY A 137 2.50 -7.94 -12.95
N THR A 138 3.06 -9.13 -13.18
CA THR A 138 4.20 -9.66 -12.39
C THR A 138 5.54 -9.19 -12.93
N ARG A 139 6.46 -8.84 -12.02
CA ARG A 139 7.82 -8.40 -12.34
C ARG A 139 8.79 -8.83 -11.25
N THR A 140 10.08 -8.90 -11.56
CA THR A 140 11.09 -9.24 -10.53
C THR A 140 11.29 -8.16 -9.47
N ASP A 141 10.76 -6.96 -9.69
CA ASP A 141 10.83 -5.79 -8.83
C ASP A 141 9.45 -5.31 -8.36
N ASP A 142 8.41 -6.14 -8.52
CA ASP A 142 7.10 -5.92 -7.91
C ASP A 142 7.17 -6.10 -6.37
N VAL A 143 6.04 -5.97 -5.67
CA VAL A 143 5.99 -6.12 -4.20
C VAL A 143 6.58 -7.44 -3.69
N VAL A 144 6.48 -8.54 -4.44
CA VAL A 144 7.08 -9.82 -4.06
C VAL A 144 8.60 -9.71 -4.13
N GLY A 145 9.11 -9.26 -5.27
CA GLY A 145 10.55 -9.10 -5.51
C GLY A 145 11.22 -8.10 -4.58
N ALA A 146 10.55 -6.98 -4.29
CA ALA A 146 11.04 -5.95 -3.39
C ALA A 146 11.15 -6.44 -1.94
N ILE A 147 10.15 -7.20 -1.45
CA ILE A 147 10.24 -7.85 -0.14
C ILE A 147 11.38 -8.88 -0.11
N GLN A 148 11.55 -9.67 -1.16
CA GLN A 148 12.66 -10.63 -1.26
C GLN A 148 14.03 -9.93 -1.20
N ALA A 149 14.22 -8.85 -1.95
CA ALA A 149 15.44 -8.05 -1.93
C ALA A 149 15.72 -7.48 -0.52
N ALA A 150 14.69 -6.94 0.16
CA ALA A 150 14.84 -6.41 1.51
C ALA A 150 15.21 -7.51 2.52
N ILE A 151 14.60 -8.70 2.42
CA ILE A 151 14.97 -9.86 3.25
C ILE A 151 16.44 -10.24 3.05
N LEU A 152 16.90 -10.32 1.80
CA LEU A 152 18.29 -10.66 1.48
C LEU A 152 19.28 -9.63 2.05
N VAL A 153 18.99 -8.34 1.91
CA VAL A 153 19.82 -7.27 2.50
C VAL A 153 19.87 -7.35 4.02
N LEU A 154 18.74 -7.60 4.69
CA LEU A 154 18.71 -7.75 6.14
C LEU A 154 19.48 -8.99 6.64
N GLN A 155 19.51 -10.06 5.84
CA GLN A 155 20.32 -11.25 6.08
C GLN A 155 21.78 -11.08 5.66
N SER A 156 22.20 -9.90 5.16
CA SER A 156 23.53 -9.66 4.61
C SER A 156 23.91 -10.64 3.49
N LYS A 157 22.92 -11.08 2.70
CA LYS A 157 23.10 -11.93 1.52
C LYS A 157 23.11 -11.09 0.24
N PRO A 158 23.68 -11.59 -0.87
CA PRO A 158 23.55 -10.94 -2.17
C PRO A 158 22.08 -10.72 -2.53
N ALA A 159 21.74 -9.49 -2.90
CA ALA A 159 20.38 -9.07 -3.29
C ALA A 159 20.36 -8.61 -4.76
N PRO A 160 19.19 -8.63 -5.42
CA PRO A 160 19.01 -8.02 -6.73
C PRO A 160 19.39 -6.53 -6.73
N ALA A 161 19.70 -5.98 -7.91
CA ALA A 161 20.07 -4.57 -8.05
C ALA A 161 18.90 -3.61 -7.78
N GLN A 162 17.65 -4.07 -7.89
CA GLN A 162 16.44 -3.28 -7.67
C GLN A 162 15.41 -4.04 -6.82
N PRO A 163 14.72 -3.35 -5.89
CA PRO A 163 15.07 -2.01 -5.41
C PRO A 163 16.45 -1.98 -4.76
N SER A 164 17.19 -0.89 -5.00
CA SER A 164 18.49 -0.62 -4.39
C SER A 164 18.30 -0.13 -2.96
N PHE A 165 18.86 -0.88 -2.01
CA PHE A 165 18.94 -0.47 -0.61
C PHE A 165 20.37 -0.09 -0.25
N LYS A 166 20.60 1.13 0.25
CA LYS A 166 21.95 1.55 0.69
C LYS A 166 22.36 0.96 2.03
N SER A 167 21.40 0.47 2.82
CA SER A 167 21.64 0.00 4.18
C SER A 167 20.57 -0.98 4.66
N PRO A 168 20.88 -1.81 5.69
CA PRO A 168 19.87 -2.62 6.39
C PRO A 168 18.72 -1.80 6.99
N ARG A 169 18.97 -0.54 7.39
CA ARG A 169 17.93 0.37 7.87
C ARG A 169 16.92 0.66 6.77
N GLU A 170 17.39 1.04 5.58
CA GLU A 170 16.52 1.35 4.44
C GLU A 170 15.70 0.12 4.01
N ALA A 171 16.34 -1.05 3.97
CA ALA A 171 15.65 -2.31 3.72
C ALA A 171 14.57 -2.60 4.79
N LEU A 172 14.83 -2.32 6.08
CA LEU A 172 13.85 -2.48 7.15
C LEU A 172 12.66 -1.51 7.01
N LEU A 173 12.88 -0.25 6.64
CA LEU A 173 11.84 0.75 6.42
C LEU A 173 10.88 0.27 5.32
N VAL A 174 11.43 -0.10 4.16
CA VAL A 174 10.65 -0.57 3.01
C VAL A 174 10.00 -1.92 3.29
N LEU A 175 10.70 -2.88 3.88
CA LEU A 175 10.12 -4.18 4.26
C LEU A 175 8.89 -4.02 5.18
N THR A 176 8.98 -3.15 6.18
CA THR A 176 7.90 -2.91 7.14
C THR A 176 6.64 -2.41 6.44
N HIS A 177 6.80 -1.53 5.45
CA HIS A 177 5.71 -1.03 4.63
C HIS A 177 5.14 -2.10 3.70
N LEU A 178 6.00 -2.73 2.88
CA LEU A 178 5.59 -3.66 1.83
C LEU A 178 4.94 -4.95 2.36
N VAL A 179 5.27 -5.39 3.58
CA VAL A 179 4.53 -6.50 4.21
C VAL A 179 3.07 -6.09 4.50
N GLY A 180 2.78 -4.82 4.73
CA GLY A 180 1.41 -4.31 4.70
C GLY A 180 0.80 -4.47 3.30
N ASP A 181 1.44 -3.88 2.30
CA ASP A 181 0.96 -3.82 0.91
C ASP A 181 0.60 -5.19 0.34
N ILE A 182 1.49 -6.17 0.47
CA ILE A 182 1.27 -7.51 -0.08
C ILE A 182 0.06 -8.22 0.56
N HIS A 183 -0.47 -7.73 1.69
CA HIS A 183 -1.68 -8.22 2.35
C HIS A 183 -2.92 -7.35 2.07
N GLN A 184 -2.78 -6.20 1.40
CA GLN A 184 -3.90 -5.45 0.87
C GLN A 184 -4.38 -6.19 -0.41
N PRO A 185 -5.61 -6.75 -0.46
CA PRO A 185 -6.04 -7.57 -1.59
C PRO A 185 -5.86 -6.93 -2.98
N LEU A 186 -6.20 -5.65 -3.14
CA LEU A 186 -6.14 -4.90 -4.39
C LEU A 186 -4.72 -4.43 -4.76
N HIS A 187 -3.73 -4.62 -3.88
CA HIS A 187 -2.30 -4.48 -4.20
C HIS A 187 -1.73 -5.72 -4.88
N VAL A 188 -2.51 -6.80 -4.96
CA VAL A 188 -2.03 -8.07 -5.50
C VAL A 188 -2.93 -8.59 -6.61
N GLY A 189 -4.25 -8.54 -6.41
CA GLY A 189 -5.22 -9.00 -7.38
C GLY A 189 -5.88 -7.85 -8.12
N SER A 190 -5.89 -7.93 -9.44
CA SER A 190 -6.43 -6.90 -10.33
C SER A 190 -7.49 -7.49 -11.25
N ILE A 191 -8.53 -6.69 -11.51
CA ILE A 191 -9.53 -6.98 -12.52
C ILE A 191 -9.20 -6.19 -13.79
N TYR A 192 -9.43 -6.79 -14.94
CA TYR A 192 -9.30 -6.12 -16.23
C TYR A 192 -10.67 -6.05 -16.88
N LEU A 193 -11.04 -4.88 -17.39
CA LEU A 193 -12.39 -4.58 -17.88
C LEU A 193 -12.32 -4.05 -19.30
N ASP A 194 -13.15 -4.56 -20.21
CA ASP A 194 -13.29 -3.96 -21.53
C ASP A 194 -14.10 -2.64 -21.51
N ALA A 195 -14.29 -2.04 -22.69
CA ALA A 195 -15.07 -0.81 -22.84
C ALA A 195 -16.53 -0.95 -22.39
N GLN A 196 -17.07 -2.17 -22.30
CA GLN A 196 -18.43 -2.48 -21.85
C GLN A 196 -18.47 -2.88 -20.36
N GLY A 197 -17.35 -2.80 -19.65
CA GLY A 197 -17.25 -3.16 -18.24
C GLY A 197 -17.27 -4.68 -17.99
N GLN A 198 -17.03 -5.49 -19.03
CA GLN A 198 -16.95 -6.94 -18.90
C GLN A 198 -15.54 -7.36 -18.56
N ARG A 199 -15.43 -8.41 -17.74
CA ARG A 199 -14.13 -8.95 -17.32
C ARG A 199 -13.41 -9.56 -18.52
N VAL A 200 -12.17 -9.14 -18.73
CA VAL A 200 -11.27 -9.74 -19.71
C VAL A 200 -10.07 -10.38 -19.01
N ASP A 201 -9.43 -11.31 -19.70
CA ASP A 201 -8.23 -11.98 -19.22
C ASP A 201 -7.03 -11.45 -20.02
N PRO A 202 -6.09 -10.72 -19.38
CA PRO A 202 -4.98 -10.08 -20.07
C PRO A 202 -3.89 -11.06 -20.55
N ASP A 203 -3.87 -12.31 -20.07
CA ASP A 203 -2.88 -13.30 -20.53
C ASP A 203 -3.40 -14.17 -21.70
N LYS A 204 -4.60 -13.90 -22.21
CA LYS A 204 -5.08 -14.56 -23.44
C LYS A 204 -4.34 -14.02 -24.67
N LYS A 205 -4.47 -14.73 -25.79
CA LYS A 205 -3.85 -14.37 -27.07
C LYS A 205 -4.17 -12.90 -27.41
N GLY A 206 -3.13 -12.10 -27.63
CA GLY A 206 -3.22 -10.64 -27.81
C GLY A 206 -2.44 -9.85 -26.76
N GLY A 207 -2.18 -10.44 -25.59
CA GLY A 207 -1.47 -9.78 -24.49
C GLY A 207 -2.33 -8.71 -23.81
N LEU A 208 -1.71 -7.95 -22.89
CA LEU A 208 -2.38 -6.87 -22.17
C LEU A 208 -2.78 -5.74 -23.14
N ASP A 209 -4.08 -5.47 -23.24
CA ASP A 209 -4.59 -4.22 -23.78
C ASP A 209 -4.60 -3.16 -22.65
N PRO A 210 -3.78 -2.09 -22.73
CA PRO A 210 -3.71 -1.04 -21.71
C PRO A 210 -5.07 -0.37 -21.46
N ALA A 211 -5.97 -0.36 -22.44
CA ALA A 211 -7.31 0.19 -22.29
C ALA A 211 -8.18 -0.63 -21.31
N THR A 212 -7.77 -1.84 -20.97
CA THR A 212 -8.51 -2.72 -20.05
C THR A 212 -8.01 -2.67 -18.60
N PHE A 213 -6.88 -2.00 -18.38
CA PHE A 213 -6.21 -1.98 -17.08
C PHE A 213 -6.94 -1.09 -16.08
N THR A 214 -7.29 -1.64 -14.92
CA THR A 214 -8.02 -0.91 -13.86
C THR A 214 -7.12 -0.32 -12.78
N VAL A 215 -5.80 -0.53 -12.88
CA VAL A 215 -4.78 0.03 -11.97
C VAL A 215 -5.06 -0.39 -10.52
N GLY A 216 -5.15 -1.71 -10.28
CA GLY A 216 -5.58 -2.26 -8.99
C GLY A 216 -6.97 -1.82 -8.53
N GLY A 217 -7.84 -1.32 -9.42
CA GLY A 217 -9.13 -0.71 -9.08
C GLY A 217 -9.09 0.79 -8.78
N ASN A 218 -7.96 1.47 -9.00
CA ASN A 218 -7.89 2.93 -8.93
C ASN A 218 -8.69 3.63 -10.05
N SER A 219 -8.90 2.94 -11.18
CA SER A 219 -9.75 3.40 -12.29
C SER A 219 -11.21 2.98 -12.14
N ILE A 220 -11.64 2.51 -10.96
CA ILE A 220 -13.03 2.13 -10.68
C ILE A 220 -13.58 3.07 -9.60
N TYR A 221 -14.56 3.89 -9.95
CA TYR A 221 -15.21 4.82 -9.03
C TYR A 221 -16.45 4.20 -8.39
N VAL A 222 -16.59 4.37 -7.08
CA VAL A 222 -17.72 3.92 -6.30
C VAL A 222 -18.83 4.96 -6.38
N VAL A 223 -19.96 4.58 -6.98
CA VAL A 223 -21.17 5.40 -7.06
C VAL A 223 -22.20 4.89 -6.06
N SER A 224 -22.59 5.74 -5.11
CA SER A 224 -23.72 5.47 -4.21
C SER A 224 -25.04 5.76 -4.93
N ALA A 225 -26.09 4.99 -4.60
CA ALA A 225 -27.47 5.26 -5.07
C ALA A 225 -28.08 6.55 -4.47
N THR A 226 -27.37 7.20 -3.55
CA THR A 226 -27.69 8.50 -2.96
C THR A 226 -26.50 9.45 -3.12
N PRO A 227 -26.71 10.72 -3.53
CA PRO A 227 -25.63 11.68 -3.71
C PRO A 227 -25.01 11.99 -2.35
N VAL A 228 -23.76 11.59 -2.17
CA VAL A 228 -22.96 11.97 -0.99
C VAL A 228 -22.27 13.28 -1.34
N VAL A 229 -22.59 14.34 -0.61
CA VAL A 229 -21.79 15.57 -0.62
C VAL A 229 -20.43 15.23 0.00
N ALA A 230 -19.38 15.14 -0.82
CA ALA A 230 -18.03 14.85 -0.37
C ALA A 230 -17.39 16.07 0.34
N ALA A 231 -16.44 15.83 1.25
CA ALA A 231 -15.76 16.83 2.11
C ALA A 231 -14.26 16.97 1.75
N PRO A 232 -13.64 18.18 1.80
CA PRO A 232 -12.52 18.67 0.94
C PRO A 232 -11.38 17.67 0.73
N VAL A 233 -11.01 17.40 -0.54
CA VAL A 233 -9.84 16.58 -0.92
C VAL A 233 -8.91 17.45 -1.77
N ALA A 234 -7.63 17.49 -1.43
CA ALA A 234 -6.60 18.11 -2.28
C ALA A 234 -6.34 17.20 -3.49
N PRO A 235 -6.11 17.76 -4.70
CA PRO A 235 -5.85 16.96 -5.88
C PRO A 235 -4.58 16.10 -5.68
N PRO A 236 -4.55 14.87 -6.22
CA PRO A 236 -3.28 14.19 -6.43
C PRO A 236 -2.45 15.08 -7.37
N GLN A 237 -1.20 15.36 -7.00
CA GLN A 237 -0.23 15.84 -7.98
C GLN A 237 0.08 14.64 -8.88
N ASP A 238 -0.65 14.53 -9.98
CA ASP A 238 -0.20 13.75 -11.13
C ASP A 238 0.98 14.53 -11.73
N ASP A 239 2.16 13.94 -11.78
CA ASP A 239 3.37 14.51 -12.40
C ASP A 239 3.27 14.60 -13.94
N ASN A 240 2.05 14.52 -14.50
CA ASN A 240 1.80 14.71 -15.93
C ASN A 240 1.41 16.17 -16.18
N ASP A 241 2.36 16.91 -16.77
CA ASP A 241 2.28 18.30 -17.20
C ASP A 241 0.89 18.79 -17.68
N GLU A 242 0.27 19.69 -16.91
CA GLU A 242 -0.46 20.87 -17.42
C GLU A 242 -0.30 22.06 -16.43
N PRO A 243 -0.23 23.32 -16.90
CA PRO A 243 0.18 24.44 -16.07
C PRO A 243 -1.02 25.02 -15.30
N ASP A 244 -1.25 24.57 -14.07
CA ASP A 244 -2.35 25.11 -13.27
C ASP A 244 -2.02 26.41 -12.55
N GLY A 245 -2.89 27.40 -12.81
CA GLY A 245 -2.94 28.72 -12.20
C GLY A 245 -3.38 28.72 -10.72
N PRO A 246 -3.74 29.89 -10.17
CA PRO A 246 -3.73 30.11 -8.73
C PRO A 246 -4.80 29.30 -8.00
N VAL A 247 -4.35 28.67 -6.91
CA VAL A 247 -5.08 27.76 -6.02
C VAL A 247 -6.35 28.43 -5.46
N GLY A 248 -7.52 27.93 -5.89
CA GLY A 248 -8.85 28.31 -5.42
C GLY A 248 -9.59 27.11 -4.78
N ALA A 249 -10.47 27.40 -3.84
CA ALA A 249 -11.20 26.48 -2.97
C ALA A 249 -11.79 25.19 -3.60
N GLY A 250 -11.45 24.03 -3.00
CA GLY A 250 -12.28 22.81 -2.87
C GLY A 250 -12.81 22.13 -4.13
N HIS A 251 -12.11 21.08 -4.61
CA HIS A 251 -12.63 20.16 -5.63
C HIS A 251 -12.66 18.71 -5.13
N PHE A 252 -13.82 18.07 -5.25
CA PHE A 252 -14.11 16.70 -4.79
C PHE A 252 -13.87 15.67 -5.88
N GLY A 253 -12.80 14.89 -5.75
CA GLY A 253 -12.61 13.70 -6.58
C GLY A 253 -13.61 12.58 -6.23
N PRO A 254 -13.98 11.71 -7.19
CA PRO A 254 -14.81 10.54 -6.92
C PRO A 254 -14.08 9.51 -6.04
N LEU A 255 -14.81 8.81 -5.18
CA LEU A 255 -14.27 7.74 -4.33
C LEU A 255 -13.83 6.54 -5.18
N LYS A 256 -12.54 6.21 -5.17
CA LYS A 256 -11.99 5.04 -5.87
C LYS A 256 -12.24 3.75 -5.08
N LEU A 257 -12.49 2.64 -5.77
CA LEU A 257 -12.66 1.32 -5.14
C LEU A 257 -11.41 0.90 -4.37
N HIS A 258 -10.22 1.17 -4.94
CA HIS A 258 -8.95 0.91 -4.27
C HIS A 258 -8.86 1.64 -2.93
N ALA A 259 -9.17 2.94 -2.90
CA ALA A 259 -9.20 3.74 -1.68
C ALA A 259 -10.17 3.22 -0.61
N VAL A 260 -11.25 2.54 -1.01
CA VAL A 260 -12.15 1.85 -0.06
C VAL A 260 -11.43 0.70 0.64
N TRP A 261 -10.56 -0.04 -0.05
CA TRP A 261 -9.80 -1.15 0.51
C TRP A 261 -8.60 -0.69 1.32
N ASP A 262 -7.98 0.41 0.90
CA ASP A 262 -6.90 1.07 1.61
C ASP A 262 -7.31 1.55 3.01
N GLY A 263 -8.46 2.23 3.08
CA GLY A 263 -8.97 2.79 4.31
C GLY A 263 -9.43 1.72 5.30
N VAL A 264 -9.00 1.83 6.57
CA VAL A 264 -9.46 0.96 7.66
C VAL A 264 -10.45 1.70 8.57
N PRO A 265 -11.52 1.04 9.06
CA PRO A 265 -12.43 1.64 10.02
C PRO A 265 -11.74 1.93 11.36
N ASP A 266 -12.27 2.88 12.13
CA ASP A 266 -11.69 3.34 13.41
C ASP A 266 -11.33 2.22 14.40
N LYS A 267 -12.15 1.15 14.42
CA LYS A 267 -11.94 -0.04 15.28
C LYS A 267 -10.66 -0.82 14.94
N PHE A 268 -10.08 -0.63 13.77
CA PHE A 268 -8.85 -1.30 13.32
C PHE A 268 -7.63 -0.40 13.35
N LYS A 269 -7.75 0.86 13.80
CA LYS A 269 -6.61 1.78 13.89
C LYS A 269 -5.56 1.32 14.91
N PRO A 270 -4.31 1.82 14.83
CA PRO A 270 -3.20 1.32 15.63
C PRO A 270 -3.47 1.37 17.14
N LYS A 271 -4.11 2.45 17.60
CA LYS A 271 -4.52 2.65 19.01
C LYS A 271 -5.52 1.63 19.55
N ARG A 272 -6.12 0.82 18.67
CA ARG A 272 -7.11 -0.23 19.00
C ARG A 272 -6.49 -1.63 19.01
N VAL A 273 -5.20 -1.76 18.71
CA VAL A 273 -4.49 -3.04 18.87
C VAL A 273 -4.32 -3.32 20.36
N ASP A 274 -5.05 -4.32 20.86
CA ASP A 274 -5.06 -4.73 22.27
C ASP A 274 -4.45 -6.13 22.47
N ALA A 275 -4.42 -6.59 23.72
CA ALA A 275 -3.87 -7.90 24.06
C ALA A 275 -4.64 -9.07 23.40
N ALA A 276 -5.94 -8.92 23.16
CA ALA A 276 -6.76 -9.95 22.53
C ALA A 276 -6.42 -10.08 21.05
N TRP A 277 -6.26 -8.95 20.35
CA TRP A 277 -5.82 -8.95 18.96
C TRP A 277 -4.40 -9.51 18.83
N LEU A 278 -3.48 -9.14 19.72
CA LEU A 278 -2.14 -9.75 19.75
C LEU A 278 -2.19 -11.27 20.00
N ALA A 279 -3.09 -11.75 20.87
CA ALA A 279 -3.29 -13.18 21.10
C ALA A 279 -3.83 -13.91 19.86
N GLU A 280 -4.69 -13.27 19.08
CA GLU A 280 -5.14 -13.80 17.79
C GLU A 280 -4.01 -13.84 16.77
N ALA A 281 -3.22 -12.77 16.65
CA ALA A 281 -2.09 -12.70 15.73
C ALA A 281 -1.04 -13.80 16.03
N ARG A 282 -0.83 -14.16 17.30
CA ARG A 282 0.04 -15.29 17.70
C ARG A 282 -0.43 -16.66 17.18
N LYS A 283 -1.70 -16.81 16.81
CA LYS A 283 -2.26 -18.06 16.26
C LYS A 283 -2.04 -18.20 14.76
N VAL A 284 -1.62 -17.13 14.06
CA VAL A 284 -1.29 -17.20 12.64
C VAL A 284 -0.13 -18.19 12.47
N ARG A 285 -0.32 -19.20 11.63
CA ARG A 285 0.70 -20.22 11.38
C ARG A 285 1.92 -19.58 10.70
N PRO A 286 3.14 -19.75 11.23
CA PRO A 286 4.35 -19.31 10.56
C PRO A 286 4.53 -20.03 9.22
N ASN A 287 5.07 -19.31 8.23
CA ASN A 287 5.54 -19.95 7.00
C ASN A 287 6.74 -20.86 7.32
N GLN A 288 6.80 -22.01 6.66
CA GLN A 288 7.94 -22.94 6.76
C GLN A 288 8.97 -22.65 5.66
N GLY A 289 10.21 -23.10 5.84
CA GLY A 289 11.29 -22.94 4.86
C GLY A 289 11.91 -21.54 4.86
N ASP A 290 12.65 -21.22 3.80
CA ASP A 290 13.42 -19.98 3.69
C ASP A 290 12.49 -18.74 3.63
N PRO A 291 12.74 -17.68 4.42
CA PRO A 291 12.04 -16.40 4.35
C PRO A 291 11.90 -15.81 2.94
N ILE A 292 12.82 -16.06 2.02
CA ILE A 292 12.74 -15.53 0.65
C ILE A 292 11.57 -16.13 -0.16
N ASP A 293 11.05 -17.30 0.22
CA ASP A 293 9.90 -17.93 -0.46
C ASP A 293 8.55 -17.43 0.06
N TRP A 294 8.56 -16.69 1.17
CA TRP A 294 7.36 -16.30 1.89
C TRP A 294 6.50 -15.28 1.13
N PRO A 295 7.08 -14.25 0.47
CA PRO A 295 6.30 -13.20 -0.19
C PRO A 295 5.43 -13.75 -1.33
N ALA A 296 5.95 -14.63 -2.17
CA ALA A 296 5.17 -15.25 -3.26
C ALA A 296 3.96 -16.04 -2.74
N ARG A 297 4.08 -16.69 -1.58
CA ARG A 297 2.95 -17.38 -0.92
C ARG A 297 1.93 -16.40 -0.35
N TRP A 298 2.37 -15.26 0.19
CA TRP A 298 1.45 -14.22 0.66
C TRP A 298 0.72 -13.56 -0.49
N ALA A 299 1.41 -13.21 -1.58
CA ALA A 299 0.75 -12.71 -2.79
C ALA A 299 -0.29 -13.70 -3.31
N THR A 300 0.03 -15.00 -3.36
CA THR A 300 -0.96 -16.03 -3.74
C THR A 300 -2.21 -16.00 -2.85
N GLN A 301 -2.05 -15.85 -1.52
CA GLN A 301 -3.19 -15.79 -0.60
C GLN A 301 -3.97 -14.48 -0.70
N SER A 302 -3.28 -13.36 -0.94
CA SER A 302 -3.92 -12.06 -1.14
C SER A 302 -4.70 -12.00 -2.45
N LEU A 303 -4.25 -12.72 -3.49
CA LEU A 303 -5.00 -12.91 -4.73
C LEU A 303 -6.36 -13.60 -4.47
N ASP A 304 -6.40 -14.61 -3.61
CA ASP A 304 -7.68 -15.24 -3.21
C ASP A 304 -8.60 -14.22 -2.52
N GLN A 305 -8.06 -13.36 -1.66
CA GLN A 305 -8.83 -12.30 -1.01
C GLN A 305 -9.30 -11.23 -1.99
N ALA A 306 -8.50 -10.94 -3.03
CA ALA A 306 -8.89 -10.01 -4.08
C ALA A 306 -10.09 -10.56 -4.87
N GLY A 307 -10.13 -11.88 -5.12
CA GLY A 307 -11.30 -12.55 -5.68
C GLY A 307 -12.57 -12.26 -4.87
N LEU A 308 -12.49 -12.33 -3.54
CA LEU A 308 -13.59 -11.97 -2.64
C LEU A 308 -13.92 -10.47 -2.67
N ALA A 309 -12.91 -9.62 -2.84
CA ALA A 309 -13.10 -8.17 -2.91
C ALA A 309 -13.91 -7.74 -4.14
N PHE A 310 -13.69 -8.39 -5.28
CA PHE A 310 -14.43 -8.10 -6.52
C PHE A 310 -15.68 -8.95 -6.72
N GLU A 311 -16.00 -9.86 -5.79
CA GLU A 311 -17.17 -10.74 -5.87
C GLU A 311 -18.49 -9.94 -5.78
N GLY A 312 -19.39 -10.19 -6.71
CA GLY A 312 -20.72 -9.54 -6.75
C GLY A 312 -20.72 -8.10 -7.30
N LEU A 313 -19.54 -7.50 -7.56
CA LEU A 313 -19.45 -6.20 -8.20
C LEU A 313 -19.81 -6.27 -9.68
N LYS A 314 -20.57 -5.27 -10.13
CA LYS A 314 -20.89 -5.00 -11.53
C LYS A 314 -20.29 -3.66 -11.93
N PHE A 315 -19.85 -3.55 -13.18
CA PHE A 315 -19.17 -2.35 -13.69
C PHE A 315 -19.98 -1.72 -14.81
N SER A 316 -19.98 -0.39 -14.88
CA SER A 316 -20.52 0.35 -16.02
C SER A 316 -19.70 0.11 -17.29
N PRO A 317 -20.17 0.51 -18.48
CA PRO A 317 -19.27 0.81 -19.59
C PRO A 317 -18.19 1.84 -19.18
N LYS A 318 -17.06 1.84 -19.89
CA LYS A 318 -15.95 2.76 -19.63
C LYS A 318 -16.36 4.21 -19.94
N GLN A 319 -16.07 5.12 -19.02
CA GLN A 319 -16.34 6.55 -19.08
C GLN A 319 -15.00 7.29 -19.07
N GLY A 320 -14.48 7.65 -20.25
CA GLY A 320 -13.12 8.18 -20.38
C GLY A 320 -12.08 7.14 -19.94
N SER A 321 -11.35 7.44 -18.87
CA SER A 321 -10.31 6.55 -18.30
C SER A 321 -10.80 5.61 -17.22
N HIS A 322 -12.07 5.69 -16.78
CA HIS A 322 -12.56 4.96 -15.61
C HIS A 322 -13.85 4.16 -15.86
N TRP A 323 -14.15 3.24 -14.95
CA TRP A 323 -15.43 2.55 -14.83
C TRP A 323 -16.09 2.96 -13.51
N THR A 324 -17.38 2.70 -13.35
CA THR A 324 -18.06 2.88 -12.06
C THR A 324 -18.65 1.57 -11.55
N THR A 325 -18.81 1.47 -10.24
CA THR A 325 -19.46 0.34 -9.56
C THR A 325 -20.31 0.82 -8.39
N SER A 326 -21.41 0.13 -8.11
CA SER A 326 -22.18 0.31 -6.87
C SER A 326 -21.88 -0.85 -5.93
N LEU A 327 -21.55 -0.52 -4.68
CA LEU A 327 -21.27 -1.53 -3.66
C LEU A 327 -22.58 -2.22 -3.24
N PRO A 328 -22.68 -3.55 -3.31
CA PRO A 328 -23.89 -4.26 -2.91
C PRO A 328 -24.11 -4.19 -1.39
N ASN A 329 -25.34 -4.48 -0.95
CA ASN A 329 -25.66 -4.57 0.48
C ASN A 329 -24.73 -5.56 1.18
N GLY A 330 -24.20 -5.17 2.35
CA GLY A 330 -23.28 -6.00 3.13
C GLY A 330 -21.82 -5.98 2.64
N TYR A 331 -21.51 -5.29 1.53
CA TYR A 331 -20.14 -5.20 1.02
C TYR A 331 -19.17 -4.65 2.05
N SER A 332 -19.49 -3.52 2.70
CA SER A 332 -18.60 -2.92 3.70
C SER A 332 -18.34 -3.84 4.90
N ALA A 333 -19.33 -4.60 5.34
CA ALA A 333 -19.16 -5.57 6.43
C ALA A 333 -18.26 -6.74 6.03
N LYS A 334 -18.44 -7.25 4.80
CA LYS A 334 -17.55 -8.28 4.23
C LYS A 334 -16.12 -7.76 4.07
N ALA A 335 -15.96 -6.55 3.52
CA ALA A 335 -14.66 -5.91 3.37
C ALA A 335 -13.97 -5.71 4.72
N ASP A 336 -14.68 -5.22 5.74
CA ASP A 336 -14.16 -5.08 7.10
C ASP A 336 -13.68 -6.41 7.70
N ALA A 337 -14.41 -7.50 7.49
CA ALA A 337 -14.01 -8.82 7.97
C ALA A 337 -12.70 -9.28 7.32
N ILE A 338 -12.58 -9.12 5.99
CA ILE A 338 -11.35 -9.44 5.24
C ILE A 338 -10.21 -8.53 5.70
N LYS A 339 -10.43 -7.23 5.86
CA LYS A 339 -9.42 -6.28 6.34
C LYS A 339 -8.88 -6.67 7.71
N ARG A 340 -9.75 -7.04 8.65
CA ARG A 340 -9.33 -7.50 9.97
C ARG A 340 -8.46 -8.75 9.88
N GLN A 341 -8.81 -9.71 9.04
CA GLN A 341 -8.02 -10.90 8.82
C GLN A 341 -6.64 -10.56 8.21
N GLN A 342 -6.61 -9.71 7.19
CA GLN A 342 -5.37 -9.33 6.49
C GLN A 342 -4.42 -8.51 7.36
N LEU A 343 -4.91 -7.51 8.11
CA LEU A 343 -4.09 -6.76 9.07
C LEU A 343 -3.46 -7.68 10.13
N THR A 344 -4.22 -8.68 10.59
CA THR A 344 -3.75 -9.67 11.59
C THR A 344 -2.67 -10.57 11.00
N ALA A 345 -2.90 -11.08 9.79
CA ALA A 345 -1.94 -11.91 9.07
C ALA A 345 -0.65 -11.13 8.77
N ALA A 346 -0.77 -9.91 8.25
CA ALA A 346 0.35 -9.02 7.95
C ALA A 346 1.19 -8.73 9.18
N GLY A 347 0.57 -8.34 10.31
CA GLY A 347 1.29 -8.04 11.55
C GLY A 347 2.02 -9.27 12.12
N ALA A 348 1.39 -10.44 12.07
CA ALA A 348 2.05 -11.69 12.47
C ALA A 348 3.22 -12.06 11.55
N ARG A 349 3.04 -11.92 10.24
CA ARG A 349 4.04 -12.26 9.23
C ARG A 349 5.23 -11.31 9.23
N LEU A 350 4.99 -10.02 9.43
CA LEU A 350 6.06 -9.06 9.67
C LEU A 350 6.88 -9.47 10.89
N ALA A 351 6.24 -9.83 12.02
CA ALA A 351 6.96 -10.33 13.19
C ALA A 351 7.74 -11.62 12.90
N PHE A 352 7.22 -12.54 12.08
CA PHE A 352 7.94 -13.75 11.68
C PHE A 352 9.17 -13.43 10.84
N VAL A 353 9.06 -12.52 9.86
CA VAL A 353 10.21 -12.10 9.04
C VAL A 353 11.27 -11.46 9.91
N LEU A 354 10.89 -10.50 10.77
CA LEU A 354 11.83 -9.81 11.64
C LEU A 354 12.57 -10.79 12.57
N LYS A 355 11.88 -11.82 13.08
CA LYS A 355 12.52 -12.87 13.86
C LYS A 355 13.43 -13.78 13.04
N ALA A 356 13.11 -14.02 11.77
CA ALA A 356 13.89 -14.91 10.91
C ALA A 356 15.14 -14.24 10.31
N VAL A 357 15.06 -12.95 9.94
CA VAL A 357 16.20 -12.20 9.37
C VAL A 357 17.18 -11.72 10.42
N PHE A 358 16.74 -11.65 11.69
CA PHE A 358 17.58 -11.33 12.85
C PHE A 358 17.68 -12.53 13.81
N ALA A 359 17.60 -13.75 13.27
CA ALA A 359 17.92 -14.95 14.02
C ALA A 359 19.44 -15.01 14.20
N ASP A 360 19.85 -14.87 15.46
CA ASP A 360 21.23 -14.83 16.00
C ASP A 360 22.10 -13.63 15.57
#